data_AF-A0A497A4I5-F1
#
_entry.id   AF-A0A497A4I5-F1
#
_cell.length_a   1.000
_cell.length_b   1.000
_cell.length_c   1.000
_cell.angle_alpha   90.00
_cell.angle_beta   90.00
_cell.angle_gamma   90.00
#
_symmetry.space_group_name_H-M   'P 1'
#
loop_
_entity.id
_entity.type
_entity.pdbx_description
1 polymer ?
#
loop_
_entity_poly.entity_id
_entity_poly.type
_entity_poly.pdbx_seq_one_letter_code
_entity_poly.pdbx_strand_id
1 'polypeptide(L)' 'EPGMTFTVEPGVYLPGRGGVRIEDDVVVTPSGAESLTTFTREFVSLSSGSTIRTG' A
#
# COMPACT_ATOMS: atom_id res chain seq x y z
N GLU A 1 10.44 -16.23 -6.53
CA GLU A 1 11.63 -16.77 -5.83
C GLU A 1 11.98 -15.92 -4.62
N PRO A 2 12.52 -16.52 -3.53
CA PRO A 2 13.06 -15.75 -2.41
C PRO A 2 14.03 -14.66 -2.88
N GLY A 3 13.87 -13.45 -2.36
CA GLY A 3 14.62 -12.25 -2.78
C GLY A 3 13.96 -11.45 -3.92
N MET A 4 12.93 -11.97 -4.58
CA MET A 4 12.13 -11.15 -5.51
C MET A 4 11.26 -10.15 -4.76
N THR A 5 11.11 -8.96 -5.33
CA THR A 5 10.18 -7.94 -4.86
C THR A 5 9.05 -7.73 -5.86
N PHE A 6 7.86 -7.40 -5.36
CA PHE A 6 6.70 -7.05 -6.17
C PHE A 6 5.70 -6.25 -5.34
N THR A 7 4.73 -5.64 -6.01
CA THR A 7 3.64 -4.89 -5.39
C THR A 7 2.42 -5.79 -5.15
N VAL A 8 1.80 -5.64 -3.98
CA VAL A 8 0.44 -6.12 -3.73
C VAL A 8 -0.48 -4.90 -3.73
N GLU A 9 -1.21 -4.71 -4.82
CA GLU A 9 -1.87 -3.43 -5.10
C GLU A 9 -3.37 -3.53 -5.51
N PRO A 10 -4.24 -4.14 -4.69
CA PRO A 10 -5.66 -4.22 -5.00
C PRO A 10 -6.32 -2.83 -5.05
N GLY A 11 -7.17 -2.63 -6.06
CA GLY A 11 -7.90 -1.38 -6.27
C GLY A 11 -9.40 -1.59 -6.53
N VAL A 12 -10.21 -0.66 -6.05
CA VAL A 12 -11.64 -0.54 -6.34
C VAL A 12 -11.90 0.80 -7.00
N TYR A 13 -12.59 0.77 -8.15
CA TYR A 13 -12.83 1.95 -8.97
C TYR A 13 -14.32 2.12 -9.24
N LEU A 14 -14.84 3.31 -8.96
CA LEU A 14 -16.23 3.71 -9.17
C LEU A 14 -16.29 4.76 -10.29
N PRO A 15 -16.77 4.41 -11.49
CA PRO A 15 -16.85 5.33 -12.62
C PRO A 15 -17.54 6.65 -12.26
N GLY A 16 -16.92 7.76 -12.63
CA GLY A 16 -17.43 9.12 -12.36
C GLY A 16 -17.35 9.58 -10.90
N ARG A 17 -16.82 8.76 -9.97
CA ARG A 17 -16.65 9.12 -8.55
C ARG A 17 -15.21 9.08 -8.07
N GLY A 18 -14.40 8.17 -8.60
CA GLY A 18 -12.99 8.01 -8.24
C GLY A 18 -12.65 6.54 -7.96
N GLY A 19 -11.53 6.31 -7.28
CA GLY A 19 -11.13 4.97 -6.87
C GLY A 19 -10.11 5.02 -5.74
N VAL A 20 -9.92 3.87 -5.12
CA VAL A 20 -8.94 3.67 -4.05
C VAL A 20 -8.09 2.46 -4.42
N ARG A 21 -6.79 2.59 -4.21
CA ARG A 21 -5.83 1.48 -4.27
C ARG A 21 -5.00 1.53 -3.00
N ILE A 22 -4.79 0.37 -2.38
CA ILE A 22 -3.84 0.19 -1.29
C ILE A 22 -2.69 -0.61 -1.89
N GLU A 23 -1.48 -0.12 -1.74
CA GLU A 23 -0.28 -0.66 -2.37
C GLU A 23 0.77 -0.94 -1.31
N ASP A 24 1.39 -2.10 -1.43
CA ASP A 24 2.40 -2.60 -0.50
C ASP A 24 3.54 -3.23 -1.29
N ASP A 25 4.76 -2.77 -1.04
CA ASP A 25 5.97 -3.40 -1.57
C ASP A 25 6.32 -4.59 -0.69
N VAL A 26 6.41 -5.78 -1.28
CA VAL A 26 6.74 -7.00 -0.55
C VAL A 26 7.98 -7.68 -1.12
N VAL A 27 8.74 -8.33 -0.25
CA VAL A 27 9.83 -9.24 -0.63
C VAL A 27 9.44 -10.68 -0.31
N VAL A 28 9.65 -11.59 -1.26
CA VAL A 28 9.50 -13.03 -1.00
C VAL A 28 10.64 -13.48 -0.11
N THR A 29 10.32 -14.13 1.01
CA THR A 29 11.30 -14.77 1.89
C THR A 29 11.21 -16.30 1.71
N PRO A 30 12.18 -17.08 2.22
CA PRO A 30 12.07 -18.55 2.18
C PRO A 30 10.83 -19.12 2.90
N SER A 31 10.22 -18.36 3.81
CA SER A 31 9.05 -18.79 4.61
C SER A 31 7.73 -18.09 4.24
N GLY A 32 7.73 -17.19 3.24
CA GLY A 32 6.54 -16.44 2.85
C GLY A 32 6.88 -15.13 2.15
N ALA A 33 6.27 -14.03 2.59
CA ALA A 33 6.58 -12.69 2.13
C ALA A 33 6.55 -11.71 3.31
N GLU A 34 7.37 -10.66 3.22
CA GLU A 34 7.44 -9.58 4.20
C GLU A 34 7.17 -8.23 3.54
N SER A 35 6.41 -7.39 4.24
CA SER A 35 6.07 -6.03 3.85
C SER A 35 7.27 -5.11 4.06
N LEU A 36 7.70 -4.40 3.02
CA LEU A 36 8.69 -3.34 3.08
C LEU A 36 8.03 -1.97 3.32
N THR A 37 6.73 -1.84 3.05
CA THR A 37 5.98 -0.62 3.35
C THR A 37 5.54 -0.59 4.81
N THR A 38 5.79 0.53 5.50
CA THR A 38 5.45 0.71 6.92
C THR A 38 4.23 1.60 7.16
N PHE A 39 3.74 2.28 6.12
CA PHE A 39 2.55 3.11 6.24
C PHE A 39 1.32 2.24 6.53
N THR A 40 0.37 2.80 7.28
CA THR A 40 -0.84 2.08 7.66
C THR A 40 -1.70 1.77 6.43
N ARG A 41 -2.37 0.61 6.48
CA ARG A 41 -3.39 0.21 5.49
C ARG A 41 -4.80 0.66 5.90
N GLU A 42 -4.90 1.33 7.05
CA GLU A 42 -6.14 1.94 7.52
C GLU A 42 -6.46 3.23 6.78
N PHE A 43 -7.74 3.56 6.72
CA PHE A 43 -8.18 4.83 6.16
C PHE A 43 -7.77 6.00 7.06
N VAL A 44 -6.98 6.92 6.52
CA VAL A 44 -6.56 8.15 7.23
C VAL A 44 -7.32 9.34 6.66
N SER A 45 -8.17 9.96 7.48
CA SER A 45 -8.82 11.22 7.12
C SER A 45 -7.86 12.39 7.31
N LEU A 46 -7.67 13.19 6.27
CA LEU A 46 -6.85 14.41 6.35
C LEU A 46 -7.71 15.62 6.64
N SER A 47 -7.27 16.42 7.61
CA SER A 47 -7.79 17.76 7.86
C SER A 47 -6.92 18.81 7.20
N SER A 48 -7.44 20.02 7.00
CA SER A 48 -6.69 21.14 6.45
C SER A 48 -5.38 21.35 7.22
N GLY A 49 -4.25 21.37 6.50
CA GLY A 49 -2.90 21.51 7.08
C GLY A 49 -2.23 20.21 7.51
N SER A 50 -2.91 19.07 7.43
CA SER A 50 -2.29 17.75 7.66
C SER A 50 -1.27 17.42 6.57
N THR A 51 -0.13 16.84 6.95
CA THR A 51 0.88 16.33 6.01
C THR A 51 1.10 14.83 6.26
N ILE A 52 0.87 14.01 5.24
CA ILE A 52 1.33 12.61 5.25
C ILE A 52 2.80 12.59 4.87
N ARG A 53 3.64 11.97 5.70
CA ARG A 53 5.01 11.60 5.33
C ARG A 53 5.04 10.11 5.09
N THR A 54 5.23 9.72 3.84
CA THR A 54 5.65 8.36 3.51
C THR A 54 7.17 8.29 3.64
N GLY A 55 7.67 7.23 4.27
CA GLY A 55 9.10 6.98 4.43
C GLY A 55 9.77 6.55 3.14
#